data_AF-A0A1W1WKS5-F1
#
_entry.id   AF-A0A1W1WKS5-F1
#
_cell.length_a   1.000
_cell.length_b   1.000
_cell.length_c   1.000
_cell.angle_alpha   90.00
_cell.angle_beta   90.00
_cell.angle_gamma   90.00
#
_symmetry.space_group_name_H-M   'P 1'
#
loop_
_entity.id
_entity.type
_entity.pdbx_description
1 polymer ?
#
loop_
_entity_poly.entity_id
_entity_poly.type
_entity_poly.pdbx_seq_one_letter_code
_entity_poly.pdbx_strand_id
1 'polypeptide(L)' 'MAKQFYTPEEVSKILKVSRNFIYKLIRRGEIPTIRIGDLHRIPSDFIDQLVGGITNEH' A
#
# COMPACT_ATOMS: atom_id res chain seq x y z
N MET A 1 4.22 14.47 -12.77
CA MET A 1 4.24 13.05 -13.17
C MET A 1 3.77 12.22 -11.98
N ALA A 2 2.52 11.74 -12.01
CA ALA A 2 1.93 11.00 -10.89
C ALA A 2 2.63 9.65 -10.73
N LYS A 3 3.17 9.39 -9.54
CA LYS A 3 3.83 8.12 -9.21
C LYS A 3 2.73 7.05 -9.08
N GLN A 4 2.53 6.24 -10.12
CA GLN A 4 1.40 5.32 -10.19
C GLN A 4 1.51 4.13 -9.21
N PHE A 5 2.71 3.85 -8.69
CA PHE A 5 2.97 2.70 -7.83
C PHE A 5 3.89 3.04 -6.66
N TYR A 6 3.60 2.47 -5.49
CA TYR A 6 4.41 2.52 -4.29
C TYR A 6 5.08 1.19 -4.02
N THR A 7 6.25 1.24 -3.39
CA THR A 7 6.88 0.06 -2.82
C THR A 7 6.24 -0.31 -1.47
N PRO A 8 6.28 -1.58 -1.04
CA PRO A 8 5.81 -1.96 0.30
C PRO A 8 6.50 -1.20 1.43
N GLU A 9 7.73 -0.73 1.22
CA GLU A 9 8.45 0.10 2.18
C GLU A 9 7.91 1.53 2.25
N GLU A 10 7.53 2.13 1.12
CA GLU A 10 6.87 3.44 1.10
C GLU A 10 5.48 3.37 1.73
N VAL A 11 4.70 2.34 1.40
CA VAL A 11 3.36 2.13 1.98
C VAL A 11 3.43 1.93 3.50
N SER A 12 4.44 1.19 3.99
CA SER A 12 4.70 1.04 5.43
C SER A 12 4.91 2.40 6.12
N LYS A 13 5.61 3.34 5.48
CA LYS A 13 5.82 4.69 6.02
C LYS A 13 4.54 5.54 5.99
N ILE A 14 3.76 5.45 4.91
CA ILE A 14 2.51 6.20 4.73
C ILE A 14 1.48 5.77 5.78
N LEU A 15 1.25 4.47 5.89
CA LEU A 15 0.27 3.89 6.83
C LEU A 15 0.79 3.81 8.27
N LYS A 16 2.06 4.16 8.51
CA LYS A 16 2.75 4.01 9.81
C LYS A 16 2.63 2.60 10.40
N VAL A 17 2.63 1.58 9.55
CA VAL A 17 2.57 0.17 9.96
C VAL A 17 3.89 -0.54 9.68
N SER A 18 4.18 -1.59 10.45
CA SER A 18 5.38 -2.39 10.26
C SER A 18 5.43 -3.06 8.87
N ARG A 19 6.61 -3.20 8.27
CA ARG A 19 6.81 -3.93 7.00
C ARG A 19 6.19 -5.34 7.03
N ASN A 20 6.31 -6.04 8.16
CA ASN A 20 5.70 -7.36 8.35
C ASN A 20 4.16 -7.32 8.28
N PHE A 21 3.54 -6.24 8.73
CA PHE A 21 2.09 -6.06 8.64
C PHE A 21 1.65 -5.84 7.19
N ILE A 22 2.39 -5.03 6.41
CA ILE A 22 2.17 -4.91 4.96
C ILE A 22 2.24 -6.28 4.28
N TYR A 23 3.30 -7.05 4.51
CA TYR A 23 3.41 -8.40 3.93
C TYR A 23 2.29 -9.36 4.38
N LYS A 24 1.81 -9.24 5.64
CA LYS A 24 0.66 -10.00 6.11
C LYS A 24 -0.63 -9.61 5.38
N LEU A 25 -0.87 -8.31 5.18
CA LEU A 25 -2.04 -7.82 4.44
C LEU A 25 -2.00 -8.26 2.97
N ILE A 26 -0.82 -8.20 2.35
CA ILE A 26 -0.58 -8.71 1.00
C ILE A 26 -0.91 -10.21 0.93
N ARG A 27 -0.39 -11.01 1.87
CA ARG A 27 -0.68 -12.45 1.93
C ARG A 27 -2.14 -12.78 2.20
N ARG A 28 -2.85 -11.90 2.92
CA ARG A 28 -4.30 -12.03 3.17
C ARG A 28 -5.14 -11.62 1.97
N GLY A 29 -4.59 -10.91 0.99
CA GLY A 29 -5.32 -10.36 -0.14
C GLY A 29 -6.01 -9.02 0.15
N GLU A 30 -5.73 -8.42 1.31
CA GLU A 30 -6.28 -7.12 1.73
C GLU A 30 -5.65 -5.94 0.98
N ILE A 31 -4.36 -6.07 0.62
CA ILE A 31 -3.66 -5.07 -0.20
C ILE A 31 -3.40 -5.67 -1.58
N PRO A 32 -3.95 -5.09 -2.67
CA PRO A 32 -3.62 -5.50 -4.03
C PRO A 32 -2.17 -5.14 -4.34
N THR A 33 -1.39 -6.13 -4.77
CA THR A 33 0.00 -5.92 -5.23
C THR A 33 0.18 -6.46 -6.63
N ILE A 34 0.91 -5.71 -7.43
CA ILE A 34 1.33 -6.08 -8.76
C ILE A 34 2.80 -6.48 -8.66
N ARG A 35 3.10 -7.69 -9.12
CA ARG A 35 4.49 -8.15 -9.24
C ARG A 35 5.03 -7.67 -10.58
N ILE A 36 6.02 -6.77 -10.54
CA ILE A 36 6.73 -6.28 -11.71
C ILE A 36 8.15 -6.84 -11.64
N GLY A 37 8.40 -7.92 -12.38
CA GLY A 37 9.63 -8.71 -12.26
C GLY A 37 9.73 -9.36 -10.87
N ASP A 38 10.78 -9.03 -10.13
CA ASP A 38 10.98 -9.47 -8.73
C ASP A 38 10.49 -8.47 -7.68
N LEU A 39 9.92 -7.34 -8.11
CA LEU A 39 9.51 -6.27 -7.22
C LEU A 39 7.99 -6.26 -7.03
N HIS A 40 7.57 -6.16 -5.77
CA HIS A 40 6.18 -5.87 -5.43
C HIS A 40 5.91 -4.37 -5.53
N ARG A 41 4.81 -4.03 -6.19
CA ARG A 41 4.32 -2.67 -6.41
C ARG A 41 2.87 -2.58 -6.01
N ILE A 42 2.52 -1.56 -5.25
CA ILE A 42 1.17 -1.33 -4.75
C ILE A 42 0.62 -0.12 -5.53
N PRO A 43 -0.55 -0.23 -6.18
CA PRO A 43 -1.12 0.89 -6.92
C PRO A 43 -1.42 2.07 -6.00
N SER A 44 -1.06 3.27 -6.46
CA SER A 44 -1.28 4.52 -5.74
C SER A 44 -2.75 4.80 -5.45
N ASP A 45 -3.64 4.45 -6.37
CA ASP A 45 -5.10 4.55 -6.24
C ASP A 45 -5.64 3.85 -4.97
N PHE A 46 -5.16 2.64 -4.70
CA PHE A 46 -5.54 1.90 -3.51
C PHE A 46 -5.05 2.55 -2.21
N ILE A 47 -3.85 3.14 -2.24
CA ILE A 47 -3.29 3.86 -1.10
C ILE A 47 -4.04 5.18 -0.85
N ASP A 48 -4.39 5.88 -1.91
CA ASP A 48 -5.21 7.10 -1.84
C ASP A 48 -6.57 6.79 -1.20
N GLN A 49 -7.23 5.71 -1.63
CA GLN A 49 -8.48 5.26 -1.01
C GLN A 49 -8.31 4.87 0.47
N LEU A 50 -7.22 4.21 0.82
CA LEU A 50 -6.90 3.87 2.22
C LEU A 50 -6.68 5.11 3.07
N VAL A 51 -5.86 6.06 2.62
CA VAL A 51 -5.54 7.29 3.36
C VAL A 51 -6.76 8.21 3.43
N GLY A 52 -7.50 8.35 2.33
CA GLY A 52 -8.75 9.10 2.28
C GLY A 52 -9.81 8.51 3.23
N GLY A 53 -9.89 7.18 3.33
CA GLY A 53 -10.79 6.48 4.25
C GLY A 53 -10.45 6.68 5.74
N ILE A 54 -9.16 6.83 6.08
CA ILE A 54 -8.73 7.07 7.49
C ILE A 54 -9.00 8.53 7.91
N THR A 55 -9.21 9.45 6.96
CA THR A 55 -9.45 10.88 7.24
C THR A 55 -10.93 11.21 7.47
N ASN A 56 -11.81 10.20 7.57
CA ASN A 56 -13.20 10.41 7.93
C ASN A 56 -13.51 9.84 9.32
N GLU A 57 -12.87 10.41 10.34
CA GLU A 57 -13.35 10.34 11.72
C GLU A 57 -13.95 11.72 12.04
N HIS A 58 -15.28 11.80 11.92
CA HIS A 58 -16.11 12.88 12.48
C HIS A 58 -16.37 12.60 13.97
#